data_AF-A0A0B6Z2M7-F1
#
_entry.id   AF-A0A0B6Z2M7-F1
#
_cell.length_a   1.000
_cell.length_b   1.000
_cell.length_c   1.000
_cell.angle_alpha   90.00
_cell.angle_beta   90.00
_cell.angle_gamma   90.00
#
_symmetry.space_group_name_H-M   'P 1'
#
loop_
_entity.id
_entity.type
_entity.pdbx_description
1 polymer ?
#
loop_
_entity_poly.entity_id
_entity_poly.type
_entity_poly.pdbx_seq_one_letter_code
_entity_poly.pdbx_strand_id
1 'polypeptide(L)'
;AGSGIPQESIADIWQLIDTLYCERAHNLTWNSWVTPDVWKKLDSLRFLGFEISFATPEMVRLKGGPLLKEVISNMELNSFPNATKFYMYSAHDITVVSLLSAMKVYFNQPPIYRALVIVELHEINNVSEVKIFYKNDTTREPYELSVPGCGSPCTL
;
A
#
# COMPACT_ATOMS: atom_id res chain seq x y z
N ALA A 1 -23.30 -15.63 -19.82
CA ALA A 1 -22.07 -14.82 -19.80
C ALA A 1 -22.47 -13.35 -19.74
N GLY A 2 -22.20 -12.65 -18.63
CA GLY A 2 -22.77 -11.32 -18.35
C GLY A 2 -21.77 -10.20 -18.04
N SER A 3 -20.47 -10.51 -17.89
CA SER A 3 -19.43 -9.53 -17.54
C SER A 3 -18.61 -9.02 -18.73
N GLY A 4 -18.64 -9.71 -19.88
CA GLY A 4 -17.85 -9.34 -21.06
C GLY A 4 -16.34 -9.61 -20.94
N ILE A 5 -15.87 -10.23 -19.86
CA ILE A 5 -14.45 -10.55 -19.64
C ILE A 5 -14.10 -11.87 -20.35
N PRO A 6 -13.01 -11.93 -21.14
CA PRO A 6 -12.66 -13.11 -21.92
C PRO A 6 -12.08 -14.28 -21.10
N GLN A 7 -11.53 -14.01 -19.92
CA GLN A 7 -10.94 -15.01 -19.02
C GLN A 7 -11.28 -14.68 -17.56
N GLU A 8 -11.50 -15.71 -16.73
CA GLU A 8 -11.88 -15.56 -15.31
C GLU A 8 -10.67 -15.66 -14.37
N SER A 9 -9.53 -15.05 -14.73
CA SER A 9 -8.39 -14.96 -13.82
C SER A 9 -8.60 -13.83 -12.80
N ILE A 10 -7.90 -13.88 -11.67
CA ILE A 10 -7.92 -12.79 -10.67
C ILE A 10 -7.48 -11.46 -11.30
N ALA A 11 -6.52 -11.49 -12.23
CA ALA A 11 -6.04 -10.30 -12.92
C ALA A 11 -7.09 -9.70 -13.87
N ASP A 12 -7.86 -10.55 -14.56
CA ASP A 12 -8.93 -10.08 -15.45
C ASP A 12 -10.12 -9.55 -14.66
N ILE A 13 -10.48 -10.24 -13.58
CA ILE A 13 -11.54 -9.82 -12.66
C ILE A 13 -11.19 -8.48 -11.99
N TRP A 14 -9.90 -8.22 -11.71
CA TRP A 14 -9.45 -6.94 -11.16
C TRP A 14 -9.86 -5.73 -12.03
N GLN A 15 -9.80 -5.84 -13.36
CA GLN A 15 -10.20 -4.75 -14.27
C GLN A 15 -11.70 -4.40 -14.12
N LEU A 16 -12.55 -5.42 -14.00
CA LEU A 16 -13.97 -5.23 -13.73
C LEU A 16 -14.20 -4.59 -12.36
N ILE A 17 -13.52 -5.08 -11.33
CA ILE A 17 -13.66 -4.53 -9.97
C ILE A 17 -13.26 -3.07 -9.92
N ASP A 18 -12.11 -2.72 -10.51
CA ASP A 18 -11.60 -1.35 -10.54
C ASP A 18 -12.57 -0.41 -11.28
N THR A 19 -13.12 -0.86 -12.42
CA THR A 19 -14.15 -0.12 -13.16
C THR A 19 -15.38 0.14 -12.28
N LEU A 20 -15.93 -0.89 -11.64
CA LEU A 20 -17.09 -0.75 -10.77
C LEU A 20 -16.79 0.15 -9.56
N TYR A 21 -15.60 0.06 -8.99
CA TYR A 21 -15.15 0.92 -7.90
C TYR A 21 -15.12 2.40 -8.33
N CYS A 22 -14.57 2.68 -9.51
CA CYS A 22 -14.56 4.02 -10.10
C CYS A 22 -15.96 4.55 -10.38
N GLU A 23 -16.84 3.73 -10.98
CA GLU A 23 -18.23 4.09 -11.24
C GLU A 23 -18.95 4.49 -9.95
N ARG A 24 -18.79 3.70 -8.88
CA ARG A 24 -19.35 4.01 -7.56
C ARG A 24 -18.81 5.30 -6.98
N ALA A 25 -17.50 5.54 -7.09
CA ALA A 25 -16.87 6.78 -6.62
C ALA A 25 -17.41 8.04 -7.31
N HIS A 26 -17.97 7.90 -8.51
CA HIS A 26 -18.57 8.98 -9.30
C HIS A 26 -20.10 8.95 -9.32
N ASN A 27 -20.74 8.18 -8.41
CA ASN A 27 -22.19 8.03 -8.32
C ASN A 27 -22.85 7.55 -9.63
N LEU A 28 -22.13 6.78 -10.45
CA LEU A 28 -22.70 6.14 -11.64
C LEU A 28 -23.54 4.93 -11.23
N THR A 29 -24.56 4.64 -12.04
CA THR A 29 -25.45 3.50 -11.80
C THR A 29 -24.83 2.25 -12.37
N TRP A 30 -24.59 1.25 -11.53
CA TRP A 30 -24.14 -0.06 -11.97
C TRP A 30 -25.22 -0.81 -12.74
N ASN A 31 -24.79 -1.73 -13.60
CA ASN A 31 -25.67 -2.68 -14.25
C ASN A 31 -26.43 -3.54 -13.22
N SER A 32 -27.65 -3.96 -13.58
CA SER A 32 -28.58 -4.66 -12.66
C SER A 32 -28.05 -5.97 -12.07
N TRP A 33 -27.06 -6.60 -12.71
CA TRP A 33 -26.44 -7.82 -12.21
C TRP A 33 -25.44 -7.57 -11.07
N VAL A 34 -24.97 -6.33 -10.88
CA VAL A 34 -24.07 -5.94 -9.79
C VAL A 34 -24.89 -5.65 -8.53
N THR A 35 -25.44 -6.71 -7.95
CA THR A 35 -26.16 -6.63 -6.67
C THR A 35 -25.18 -6.41 -5.51
N PRO A 36 -25.64 -5.97 -4.32
CA PRO A 36 -24.78 -5.86 -3.14
C PRO A 36 -24.00 -7.14 -2.80
N ASP A 37 -24.61 -8.31 -2.99
CA ASP A 37 -23.95 -9.60 -2.77
C ASP A 37 -22.88 -9.92 -3.81
N VAL A 38 -23.13 -9.55 -5.08
CA VAL A 38 -22.14 -9.68 -6.15
C VAL A 38 -20.96 -8.73 -5.89
N TRP A 39 -21.25 -7.48 -5.52
CA TRP A 39 -20.21 -6.52 -5.15
C TRP A 39 -19.34 -7.03 -3.99
N LYS A 40 -19.95 -7.56 -2.93
CA LYS A 40 -19.20 -8.12 -1.79
C LYS A 40 -18.25 -9.23 -2.21
N LYS A 41 -18.66 -10.12 -3.13
CA LYS A 41 -17.81 -11.18 -3.67
C LYS A 41 -16.68 -10.62 -4.53
N LEU A 42 -17.01 -9.69 -5.43
CA LEU A 42 -16.04 -9.01 -6.28
C LEU A 42 -14.99 -8.27 -5.44
N ASP A 43 -15.41 -7.52 -4.42
CA ASP A 43 -14.51 -6.83 -3.52
C ASP A 43 -13.62 -7.83 -2.76
N SER A 44 -14.13 -8.96 -2.29
CA SER A 44 -13.29 -10.00 -1.65
C SER A 44 -12.21 -10.57 -2.59
N LEU A 45 -12.47 -10.64 -3.90
CA LEU A 45 -11.46 -11.06 -4.88
C LEU A 45 -10.37 -10.00 -5.09
N ARG A 46 -10.69 -8.71 -4.91
CA ARG A 46 -9.69 -7.64 -4.90
C ARG A 46 -8.72 -7.80 -3.74
N PHE A 47 -9.23 -8.10 -2.56
CA PHE A 47 -8.41 -8.37 -1.37
C PHE A 47 -7.46 -9.54 -1.62
N LEU A 48 -8.01 -10.66 -2.13
CA LEU A 48 -7.23 -11.82 -2.52
C LEU A 48 -6.16 -11.47 -3.56
N GLY A 49 -6.48 -10.65 -4.55
CA GLY A 49 -5.52 -10.21 -5.58
C GLY A 49 -4.29 -9.50 -5.03
N PHE A 50 -4.45 -8.64 -4.02
CA PHE A 50 -3.31 -8.04 -3.32
C PHE A 50 -2.56 -9.06 -2.48
N GLU A 51 -3.26 -9.92 -1.74
CA GLU A 51 -2.65 -10.93 -0.86
C GLU A 51 -1.75 -11.89 -1.66
N ILE A 52 -2.26 -12.47 -2.75
CA ILE A 52 -1.47 -13.38 -3.60
C ILE A 52 -0.28 -12.69 -4.27
N SER A 53 -0.38 -11.38 -4.53
CA SER A 53 0.69 -10.61 -5.17
C SER A 53 1.93 -10.47 -4.29
N PHE A 54 1.81 -10.66 -2.98
CA PHE A 54 2.88 -10.50 -1.98
C PHE A 54 2.93 -11.68 -0.99
N ALA A 55 2.42 -12.85 -1.38
CA ALA A 55 2.22 -13.98 -0.48
C ALA A 55 3.51 -14.64 0.03
N THR A 56 4.64 -14.50 -0.69
CA THR A 56 5.90 -15.15 -0.32
C THR A 56 6.99 -14.14 0.05
N PRO A 57 7.92 -14.51 0.95
CA PRO A 57 9.07 -13.67 1.26
C PRO A 57 9.90 -13.29 0.02
N GLU A 58 9.99 -14.20 -0.96
CA GLU A 58 10.68 -13.93 -2.22
C GLU A 58 9.96 -12.86 -3.05
N MET A 59 8.63 -12.96 -3.20
CA MET A 59 7.85 -11.94 -3.91
C MET A 59 7.97 -10.58 -3.22
N VAL A 60 7.86 -10.54 -1.89
CA VAL A 60 8.02 -9.30 -1.11
C VAL A 60 9.41 -8.71 -1.30
N ARG A 61 10.46 -9.54 -1.22
CA ARG A 61 11.86 -9.11 -1.42
C ARG A 61 12.09 -8.55 -2.81
N LEU A 62 11.52 -9.16 -3.85
CA LEU A 62 11.71 -8.73 -5.24
C LEU A 62 10.85 -7.52 -5.63
N LYS A 63 9.64 -7.40 -5.07
CA LYS A 63 8.68 -6.34 -5.46
C LYS A 63 8.73 -5.10 -4.56
N GLY A 64 8.81 -5.29 -3.24
CA GLY A 64 8.81 -4.21 -2.26
C GLY A 64 10.22 -3.83 -1.77
N GLY A 65 11.13 -4.82 -1.74
CA GLY A 65 12.51 -4.64 -1.28
C GLY A 65 13.29 -3.51 -1.97
N PRO A 66 13.20 -3.32 -3.31
CA PRO A 66 13.91 -2.23 -3.97
C PRO A 66 13.52 -0.84 -3.45
N LEU A 67 12.22 -0.57 -3.29
CA LEU A 67 11.73 0.71 -2.78
C LEU A 67 12.11 0.90 -1.29
N LEU A 68 11.96 -0.15 -0.48
CA LEU A 68 12.37 -0.08 0.93
C LEU A 68 13.87 0.22 1.05
N LYS A 69 14.70 -0.41 0.22
CA LYS A 69 16.14 -0.15 0.17
C LYS A 69 16.43 1.31 -0.22
N GLU A 70 15.74 1.84 -1.22
CA GLU A 70 15.89 3.24 -1.63
C GLU A 70 15.55 4.22 -0.49
N VAL A 71 14.43 3.99 0.21
CA VAL A 71 14.04 4.81 1.36
C VAL A 71 15.10 4.76 2.47
N ILE A 72 15.62 3.57 2.81
CA ILE A 72 16.69 3.42 3.80
C ILE A 72 17.96 4.14 3.36
N SER A 73 18.40 3.94 2.12
CA SER A 73 19.60 4.62 1.60
C SER A 73 19.46 6.14 1.60
N ASN A 74 18.27 6.68 1.31
CA ASN A 74 18.03 8.12 1.42
C ASN A 74 18.12 8.63 2.86
N MET A 75 17.71 7.83 3.85
CA MET A 75 17.87 8.17 5.27
C MET A 75 19.36 8.17 5.69
N GLU A 76 20.14 7.17 5.28
CA GLU A 76 21.58 7.07 5.58
C GLU A 76 22.37 8.26 5.01
N LEU A 77 21.98 8.75 3.83
CA LEU A 77 22.58 9.92 3.18
C LEU A 77 22.26 11.26 3.89
N ASN A 78 21.38 11.28 4.90
CA ASN A 78 21.08 12.52 5.65
C ASN A 78 22.25 13.02 6.49
N SER A 79 23.30 12.21 6.65
CA SER A 79 24.54 12.56 7.37
C SER A 79 25.40 13.63 6.65
N PHE A 80 25.07 14.02 5.42
CA PHE A 80 25.87 14.95 4.62
C PHE A 80 25.36 16.41 4.67
N PRO A 81 26.25 17.42 4.56
CA PRO A 81 25.85 18.81 4.36
C PRO A 81 24.97 18.94 3.10
N ASN A 82 23.86 19.69 3.20
CA ASN A 82 22.85 19.85 2.14
C ASN A 82 22.08 18.57 1.75
N ALA A 83 21.96 17.60 2.66
CA ALA A 83 21.11 16.45 2.42
C ALA A 83 19.66 16.83 2.10
N THR A 84 19.07 16.12 1.13
CA THR A 84 17.66 16.23 0.77
C THR A 84 16.78 15.95 1.98
N LYS A 85 15.89 16.89 2.32
CA LYS A 85 15.04 16.79 3.51
C LYS A 85 13.71 16.10 3.26
N PHE A 86 13.32 15.93 2.01
CA PHE A 86 12.03 15.35 1.65
C PHE A 86 12.11 14.65 0.28
N TYR A 87 11.64 13.42 0.24
CA TYR A 87 11.47 12.62 -0.97
C TYR A 87 9.98 12.30 -1.13
N MET A 88 9.43 12.49 -2.33
CA MET A 88 8.04 12.21 -2.62
C MET A 88 7.91 11.25 -3.80
N TYR A 89 7.28 10.11 -3.54
CA TYR A 89 7.03 9.06 -4.54
C TYR A 89 5.54 9.04 -4.88
N SER A 90 5.17 9.62 -6.02
CA SER A 90 3.81 9.50 -6.56
C SER A 90 3.71 8.18 -7.32
N ALA A 91 2.92 7.25 -6.80
CA ALA A 91 2.87 5.88 -7.30
C ALA A 91 1.45 5.29 -7.24
N HIS A 92 1.37 3.95 -7.28
CA HIS A 92 0.12 3.20 -7.35
C HIS A 92 -0.20 2.50 -6.03
N ASP A 93 -1.43 2.02 -5.88
CA ASP A 93 -1.87 1.19 -4.75
C ASP A 93 -0.98 -0.05 -4.57
N ILE A 94 -0.56 -0.70 -5.66
CA ILE A 94 0.36 -1.84 -5.64
C ILE A 94 1.73 -1.48 -5.04
N THR A 95 2.18 -0.23 -5.21
CA THR A 95 3.43 0.28 -4.62
C THR A 95 3.29 0.47 -3.11
N VAL A 96 2.14 0.98 -2.66
CA VAL A 96 1.84 1.11 -1.23
C VAL A 96 1.79 -0.27 -0.57
N VAL A 97 1.08 -1.21 -1.16
CA VAL A 97 1.00 -2.59 -0.63
C VAL A 97 2.37 -3.26 -0.63
N SER A 98 3.17 -3.09 -1.69
CA SER A 98 4.50 -3.71 -1.75
C SER A 98 5.43 -3.18 -0.66
N LEU A 99 5.42 -1.88 -0.40
CA LEU A 99 6.22 -1.26 0.65
C LEU A 99 5.77 -1.69 2.05
N LEU A 100 4.46 -1.64 2.34
CA LEU A 100 3.91 -2.10 3.61
C LEU A 100 4.18 -3.60 3.85
N SER A 101 4.12 -4.41 2.80
CA SER A 101 4.45 -5.85 2.86
C SER A 101 5.94 -6.08 3.14
N ALA A 102 6.83 -5.28 2.52
CA ALA A 102 8.27 -5.35 2.80
C ALA A 102 8.61 -5.00 4.25
N MET A 103 7.87 -4.05 4.84
CA MET A 103 7.96 -3.69 6.25
C MET A 103 7.16 -4.62 7.18
N LYS A 104 6.45 -5.63 6.64
CA LYS A 104 5.60 -6.58 7.38
C LYS A 104 4.50 -5.91 8.22
N VAL A 105 3.98 -4.78 7.75
CA VAL A 105 2.92 -3.99 8.39
C VAL A 105 1.70 -3.81 7.47
N TYR A 106 1.58 -4.67 6.45
CA TYR A 106 0.40 -4.73 5.60
C TYR A 106 -0.72 -5.53 6.27
N PHE A 107 -1.93 -4.95 6.35
CA PHE A 107 -3.08 -5.55 7.04
C PHE A 107 -4.16 -6.07 6.09
N ASN A 108 -3.78 -6.58 4.91
CA ASN A 108 -4.68 -7.20 3.94
C ASN A 108 -5.89 -6.33 3.56
N GLN A 109 -5.70 -5.01 3.47
CA GLN A 109 -6.72 -4.08 2.97
C GLN A 109 -6.21 -3.37 1.72
N PRO A 110 -6.98 -3.31 0.63
CA PRO A 110 -6.64 -2.47 -0.52
C PRO A 110 -6.48 -1.00 -0.09
N PRO A 111 -5.43 -0.30 -0.55
CA PRO A 111 -5.29 1.12 -0.28
C PRO A 111 -6.48 1.92 -0.84
N ILE A 112 -6.91 2.93 -0.08
CA ILE A 112 -7.88 3.92 -0.57
C ILE A 112 -7.22 4.92 -1.51
N TYR A 113 -8.02 5.69 -2.27
CA TYR A 113 -7.50 6.83 -2.99
C TYR A 113 -6.81 7.82 -2.04
N ARG A 114 -5.64 8.30 -2.46
CA ARG A 114 -4.77 9.19 -1.66
C ARG A 114 -4.22 8.53 -0.39
N ALA A 115 -4.15 7.20 -0.36
CA ALA A 115 -3.40 6.52 0.67
C ALA A 115 -1.93 6.98 0.65
N LEU A 116 -1.36 7.19 1.83
CA LEU A 116 -0.02 7.73 2.00
C LEU A 116 0.75 6.92 3.04
N VAL A 117 1.98 6.52 2.70
CA VAL A 117 2.95 5.99 3.65
C VAL A 117 3.97 7.09 3.91
N ILE A 118 4.18 7.42 5.17
CA ILE A 118 5.15 8.42 5.63
C ILE A 118 6.24 7.66 6.37
N VAL A 119 7.49 7.92 6.03
CA VAL A 119 8.66 7.40 6.75
C VAL A 119 9.48 8.61 7.17
N GLU A 120 9.60 8.82 8.47
CA GLU A 120 10.28 9.96 9.07
C GLU A 120 11.55 9.51 9.76
N LEU A 121 12.63 10.27 9.58
CA LEU A 121 13.88 10.11 10.31
C LEU A 121 14.02 11.25 11.31
N HIS A 122 14.17 10.91 12.59
CA HIS A 122 14.31 11.84 13.71
C HIS A 122 15.69 11.69 14.33
N GLU A 123 16.29 12.79 14.76
CA GLU A 123 17.53 12.78 15.57
C GLU A 123 17.19 13.15 17.00
N ILE A 124 17.21 12.17 17.91
CA ILE A 124 16.81 12.33 19.31
C ILE A 124 17.95 11.84 20.19
N ASN A 125 18.57 12.73 20.98
CA ASN A 125 19.69 12.40 21.86
C ASN A 125 20.86 11.66 21.16
N ASN A 126 21.20 12.07 19.93
CA ASN A 126 22.18 11.42 19.04
C ASN A 126 21.80 9.98 18.61
N VAL A 127 20.50 9.67 18.61
CA VAL A 127 19.95 8.43 18.07
C VAL A 127 19.06 8.77 16.88
N SER A 128 19.35 8.15 15.74
CA SER A 128 18.53 8.23 14.52
C SER A 128 17.33 7.27 14.65
N GLU A 129 16.16 7.83 14.96
CA GLU A 129 14.91 7.08 15.13
C GLU A 129 14.05 7.16 13.85
N VAL A 130 13.52 6.02 13.41
CA VAL A 130 12.63 5.91 12.26
C VAL A 130 11.19 5.74 12.74
N LYS A 131 10.29 6.60 12.26
CA LYS A 131 8.84 6.50 12.48
C LYS A 131 8.13 6.27 11.17
N ILE A 132 7.18 5.35 11.17
CA ILE A 132 6.42 4.98 9.96
C ILE A 132 4.95 5.24 10.23
N PHE A 133 4.27 5.91 9.30
CA PHE A 133 2.85 6.19 9.38
C PHE A 133 2.12 5.78 8.12
N TYR A 134 0.86 5.37 8.27
CA TYR A 134 -0.04 5.09 7.17
C TYR A 134 -1.32 5.89 7.27
N LYS A 135 -1.60 6.71 6.26
CA LYS A 135 -2.86 7.43 6.14
C LYS A 135 -3.75 6.69 5.13
N ASN A 136 -4.71 5.94 5.65
CA ASN A 136 -5.76 5.27 4.87
C ASN A 136 -7.17 5.73 5.26
N ASP A 137 -7.27 6.86 5.94
CA ASP A 137 -8.52 7.49 6.35
C ASP A 137 -8.39 9.01 6.19
N THR A 138 -9.35 9.64 5.52
CA THR A 138 -9.36 11.07 5.27
C THR A 138 -9.90 11.90 6.44
N THR A 139 -10.49 11.24 7.45
CA THR A 139 -11.17 11.89 8.58
C THR A 139 -10.30 12.04 9.82
N ARG A 140 -9.08 11.49 9.80
CA ARG A 140 -8.17 11.47 10.95
C ARG A 140 -6.70 11.56 10.57
N GLU A 141 -5.88 11.70 11.60
CA GLU A 141 -4.42 11.64 11.50
C GLU A 141 -3.91 10.25 11.08
N PRO A 142 -2.72 10.17 10.45
CA PRO A 142 -2.09 8.91 10.06
C PRO A 142 -1.89 7.95 11.24
N TYR A 143 -2.03 6.66 10.98
CA TYR A 143 -1.76 5.60 11.95
C TYR A 143 -0.26 5.36 12.05
N GLU A 144 0.33 5.48 13.23
CA GLU A 144 1.71 5.05 13.47
C GLU A 144 1.80 3.51 13.39
N LEU A 145 2.78 3.01 12.63
CA LEU A 145 2.99 1.59 12.41
C LEU A 145 4.21 1.10 13.20
N SER A 146 4.09 -0.08 13.80
CA SER A 146 5.21 -0.76 14.46
C SER A 146 5.73 -1.89 13.58
N VAL A 147 6.97 -1.77 13.08
CA VAL A 147 7.62 -2.79 12.27
C VAL A 147 7.99 -3.99 13.15
N PRO A 148 7.48 -5.20 12.87
CA PRO A 148 7.81 -6.38 13.66
C PRO A 148 9.31 -6.67 13.66
N GLY A 149 9.89 -6.80 14.86
CA GLY A 149 11.31 -7.04 15.04
C GLY A 149 12.18 -5.78 14.98
N CYS A 150 11.60 -4.59 14.77
CA CYS A 150 12.30 -3.35 15.07
C CYS A 150 12.25 -3.06 16.59
N GLY A 151 13.26 -2.38 17.12
CA GLY A 151 13.29 -1.93 18.51
C GLY A 151 12.21 -0.90 18.83
N SER A 152 12.14 -0.50 20.10
CA SER A 152 11.35 0.64 20.57
C SER A 152 12.27 1.57 21.40
N PRO A 153 12.81 2.65 20.81
CA PRO A 153 12.51 3.18 19.47
C PRO A 153 13.08 2.31 18.33
N CYS A 154 12.48 2.42 17.15
CA CYS A 154 13.00 1.79 15.93
C CYS A 154 14.15 2.66 15.42
N THR A 155 15.38 2.15 15.48
CA THR A 155 16.58 2.89 15.05
C THR A 155 16.91 2.58 13.60
N LEU A 156 17.50 3.55 12.90
CA LEU A 156 18.02 3.37 11.54
C LEU A 156 19.11 2.28 11.48
#